data_AF-A0A2K9BY82-F1
#
_entry.id   AF-A0A2K9BY82-F1
#
_cell.length_a   1.000
_cell.length_b   1.000
_cell.length_c   1.000
_cell.angle_alpha   90.00
_cell.angle_beta   90.00
_cell.angle_gamma   90.00
#
_symmetry.space_group_name_H-M   'P 1'
#
loop_
_entity.id
_entity.type
_entity.pdbx_description
1 polymer ?
#
loop_
_entity_poly.entity_id
_entity_poly.type
_entity_poly.pdbx_seq_one_letter_code
_entity_poly.pdbx_strand_id
1 'polypeptide(L)' 'MKIDEHERERRRVAVSEVLGSQALQGLRHSAEQMVGLQRYIDGEVSLDELRAELIERLRLDDEGIADEGEMSRV' A
#
# COMPACT_ATOMS: atom_id res chain seq x y z
N MET A 1 -9.19 10.95 9.88
CA MET A 1 -9.25 12.40 9.52
C MET A 1 -10.65 12.69 8.96
N LYS A 2 -11.22 13.90 9.12
CA LYS A 2 -12.51 14.23 8.48
C LYS A 2 -12.25 14.85 7.11
N ILE A 3 -12.67 14.19 6.05
CA ILE A 3 -12.68 14.72 4.68
C ILE A 3 -14.13 14.90 4.21
N ASP A 4 -14.34 15.85 3.31
CA ASP A 4 -15.62 16.03 2.64
C ASP A 4 -15.76 15.11 1.41
N GLU A 5 -16.97 15.06 0.85
CA GLU A 5 -17.27 14.24 -0.33
C GLU A 5 -16.47 14.65 -1.56
N HIS A 6 -16.20 15.95 -1.71
CA HIS A 6 -15.45 16.46 -2.86
C HIS A 6 -14.00 16.00 -2.80
N GLU A 7 -13.38 16.03 -1.62
CA GLU A 7 -12.06 15.48 -1.38
C GLU A 7 -12.02 13.96 -1.57
N ARG A 8 -13.02 13.22 -1.08
CA ARG A 8 -13.12 11.77 -1.31
C ARG A 8 -13.14 11.45 -2.81
N GLU A 9 -13.94 12.16 -3.59
CA GLU A 9 -14.02 11.94 -5.04
C GLU A 9 -12.72 12.31 -5.74
N ARG A 10 -12.04 13.40 -5.34
CA ARG A 10 -10.70 13.72 -5.87
C ARG A 10 -9.70 12.59 -5.64
N ARG A 11 -9.68 12.01 -4.44
CA ARG A 11 -8.81 10.86 -4.11
C ARG A 11 -9.17 9.64 -4.93
N ARG A 12 -10.47 9.35 -5.07
CA ARG A 12 -10.96 8.20 -5.86
C ARG A 12 -10.52 8.30 -7.33
N VAL A 13 -10.65 9.48 -7.94
CA VAL A 13 -10.19 9.73 -9.31
C VAL A 13 -8.69 9.52 -9.42
N ALA A 14 -7.90 10.13 -8.53
CA ALA A 14 -6.44 9.99 -8.55
C ALA A 14 -5.98 8.54 -8.39
N VAL A 15 -6.60 7.78 -7.47
CA VAL A 15 -6.31 6.35 -7.30
C VAL A 15 -6.69 5.58 -8.56
N SER A 16 -7.86 5.82 -9.14
CA SER A 16 -8.29 5.12 -10.36
C SER A 16 -7.36 5.37 -11.55
N GLU A 17 -6.84 6.58 -11.71
CA GLU A 17 -5.89 6.92 -12.79
C GLU A 17 -4.56 6.17 -12.63
N VAL A 18 -4.03 6.12 -11.41
CA VAL A 18 -2.79 5.40 -11.08
C VAL A 18 -2.97 3.90 -11.32
N LEU A 19 -4.04 3.31 -10.79
CA LEU A 19 -4.38 1.90 -10.98
C LEU A 19 -4.53 1.55 -12.46
N GLY A 20 -5.25 2.38 -13.22
CA GLY A 20 -5.47 2.17 -14.65
C GLY A 20 -4.15 2.22 -15.44
N SER A 21 -3.30 3.20 -15.16
CA SER A 21 -1.97 3.32 -15.79
C SER A 21 -1.09 2.11 -15.49
N GLN A 22 -1.06 1.66 -14.24
CA GLN A 22 -0.27 0.50 -13.81
C GLN A 22 -0.80 -0.81 -14.41
N ALA A 23 -2.12 -0.97 -14.51
CA ALA A 23 -2.73 -2.13 -15.16
C ALA A 23 -2.35 -2.22 -16.64
N LEU A 24 -2.30 -1.09 -17.36
CA LEU A 24 -1.83 -1.03 -18.75
C LEU A 24 -0.35 -1.42 -18.90
N GLN A 25 0.45 -1.26 -17.83
CA GLN A 25 1.84 -1.70 -17.76
C GLN A 25 1.98 -3.17 -17.31
N GLY A 26 0.88 -3.87 -17.07
CA GLY A 26 0.87 -5.26 -16.59
C GLY A 26 1.15 -5.41 -15.10
N LEU A 27 1.20 -4.31 -14.35
CA LEU A 27 1.38 -4.34 -12.90
C LEU A 27 0.08 -4.78 -12.23
N ARG A 28 0.21 -5.62 -11.20
CA ARG A 28 -0.90 -6.06 -10.35
C ARG A 28 -0.68 -5.57 -8.93
N HIS A 29 -1.77 -5.44 -8.20
CA HIS A 29 -1.71 -5.02 -6.79
C HIS A 29 -2.21 -6.12 -5.90
N SER A 30 -1.58 -6.25 -4.73
CA SER A 30 -2.05 -7.14 -3.70
C SER A 30 -3.38 -6.64 -3.12
N ALA A 31 -4.15 -7.56 -2.54
CA ALA A 31 -5.39 -7.20 -1.85
C ALA A 31 -5.14 -6.17 -0.74
N GLU A 32 -4.01 -6.27 -0.04
CA GLU A 32 -3.65 -5.33 1.02
C GLU A 32 -3.33 -3.94 0.51
N GLN A 33 -2.65 -3.82 -0.64
CA GLN A 33 -2.43 -2.52 -1.29
C GLN A 33 -3.77 -1.87 -1.65
N MET A 34 -4.72 -2.65 -2.16
CA MET A 34 -6.07 -2.16 -2.47
C MET A 34 -6.82 -1.69 -1.22
N VAL A 35 -6.71 -2.40 -0.10
CA VAL A 35 -7.29 -1.99 1.19
C VAL A 35 -6.67 -0.68 1.68
N GLY A 36 -5.35 -0.54 1.60
CA GLY A 36 -4.66 0.70 1.98
C GLY A 36 -5.11 1.91 1.14
N LEU A 37 -5.25 1.73 -0.17
CA LEU A 37 -5.76 2.76 -1.08
C LEU A 37 -7.21 3.14 -0.76
N GLN A 38 -8.06 2.17 -0.40
CA GLN A 38 -9.44 2.44 0.01
C GLN A 38 -9.49 3.27 1.31
N ARG A 39 -8.67 2.92 2.32
CA ARG A 39 -8.53 3.70 3.56
C ARG A 39 -8.10 5.15 3.29
N TYR A 40 -7.22 5.36 2.31
CA TYR A 40 -6.83 6.69 1.86
C TYR A 40 -8.00 7.44 1.21
N ILE A 41 -8.75 6.80 0.31
CA ILE A 41 -9.94 7.38 -0.32
C ILE A 41 -10.95 7.80 0.75
N ASP A 42 -11.21 6.94 1.73
CA ASP A 42 -12.21 7.18 2.78
C ASP A 42 -11.76 8.22 3.82
N GLY A 43 -10.49 8.65 3.77
CA GLY A 43 -9.93 9.64 4.68
C GLY A 43 -9.58 9.08 6.06
N GLU A 44 -9.52 7.75 6.18
CA GLU A 44 -9.06 7.07 7.40
C GLU A 44 -7.58 7.33 7.63
N VAL A 45 -6.80 7.37 6.55
CA VAL A 45 -5.37 7.74 6.54
C VAL A 45 -5.07 8.84 5.54
N SER A 46 -4.00 9.58 5.80
CA SER A 46 -3.32 10.45 4.84
C SER A 46 -2.45 9.64 3.87
N LEU A 47 -2.02 10.28 2.79
CA LEU A 47 -1.09 9.66 1.85
C LEU A 47 0.27 9.35 2.50
N ASP A 48 0.73 10.23 3.38
CA ASP A 48 2.01 10.06 4.09
C ASP A 48 1.96 8.88 5.08
N GLU A 49 0.85 8.72 5.80
CA GLU A 49 0.62 7.56 6.67
C GLU A 49 0.58 6.26 5.88
N LEU A 50 -0.17 6.22 4.77
CA LEU A 50 -0.21 5.04 3.89
C LEU A 50 1.19 4.71 3.33
N ARG A 51 1.96 5.73 2.95
CA ARG A 51 3.33 5.56 2.45
C ARG A 51 4.25 5.00 3.53
N ALA A 52 4.15 5.48 4.77
CA ALA A 52 4.92 4.96 5.89
C ALA A 52 4.59 3.48 6.16
N GLU A 53 3.31 3.12 6.19
CA GLU A 53 2.85 1.72 6.36
C GLU A 53 3.44 0.79 5.27
N LEU A 54 3.44 1.23 4.01
CA LEU A 54 4.00 0.46 2.90
C LEU A 54 5.53 0.30 2.98
N ILE A 55 6.24 1.35 3.43
CA ILE A 55 7.70 1.29 3.60
C ILE A 55 8.09 0.36 4.74
N GLU A 56 7.42 0.46 5.90
CA GLU A 56 7.68 -0.43 7.04
C GLU A 56 7.45 -1.90 6.69
N ARG A 57 6.44 -2.19 5.87
CA ARG A 57 6.25 -3.55 5.36
C ARG A 57 7.38 -4.04 4.47
N LEU A 58 7.86 -3.22 3.53
CA LEU A 58 8.99 -3.62 2.70
C LEU A 58 10.22 -3.94 3.55
N ARG A 59 10.43 -3.21 4.65
CA ARG A 59 11.49 -3.50 5.63
C ARG A 59 11.27 -4.85 6.34
N LEU A 60 10.05 -5.15 6.76
CA LEU A 60 9.73 -6.42 7.42
C LEU A 60 9.81 -7.63 6.48
N ASP A 61 9.40 -7.46 5.22
CA ASP A 61 9.53 -8.50 4.19
C ASP A 61 11.01 -8.79 3.88
N ASP A 62 11.88 -7.77 3.93
CA ASP A 62 13.33 -7.92 3.78
C ASP A 62 13.99 -8.57 5.01
N GLU A 63 13.53 -8.27 6.23
CA GLU A 63 14.05 -8.87 7.48
C GLU A 63 13.58 -10.32 7.69
N GLY A 64 12.41 -10.71 7.17
CA GLY A 64 11.85 -12.07 7.27
C GLY A 64 12.61 -13.15 6.49
N ILE A 65 13.58 -12.78 5.65
CA ILE A 65 14.44 -13.72 4.90
C ILE A 65 15.69 -14.12 5.72
N ALA A 66 15.99 -13.44 6.84
CA ALA A 66 17.23 -13.62 7.58
C ALA A 66 17.21 -14.71 8.66
N ASP A 67 16.09 -15.42 8.89
CA ASP A 67 15.96 -16.34 10.05
C ASP A 67 15.60 -17.80 9.70
N GLU A 68 16.02 -18.29 8.53
CA GLU A 68 16.10 -19.73 8.26
C GLU A 68 17.55 -20.13 7.94
N GLY A 69 18.45 -19.81 8.87
CA GLY A 69 19.88 -20.02 8.73
C GLY A 69 20.57 -20.76 9.87
N GLU A 70 19.86 -21.34 10.84
CA GLU A 70 20.48 -22.11 11.94
C GLU A 70 19.95 -23.54 12.03
N MET A 71 20.16 -24.33 10.97
CA MET A 71 20.29 -25.78 11.08
C MET A 71 21.45 -26.30 10.23
N SER A 72 22.68 -26.14 10.70
CA SER A 72 23.76 -27.07 10.30
C SER A 72 24.98 -27.06 11.21
N ARG A 73 25.19 -28.19 11.89
CA ARG A 73 26.42 -28.74 12.51
C ARG A 73 26.95 -27.93 13.70
N VAL A 74 27.02 -28.50 14.91
CA VAL A 74 27.88 -29.65 15.29
C VAL A 74 27.26 -30.43 16.44
#